data_AF-A0AAY5K749-F1
#
_entry.id   AF-A0AAY5K749-F1
#
_cell.length_a   1.000
_cell.length_b   1.000
_cell.length_c   1.000
_cell.angle_alpha   90.00
_cell.angle_beta   90.00
_cell.angle_gamma   90.00
#
_symmetry.space_group_name_H-M   'P 1'
#
loop_
_entity.id
_entity.type
_entity.pdbx_description
1 polymer ?
#
loop_
_entity_poly.entity_id
_entity_poly.type
_entity_poly.pdbx_seq_one_letter_code
_entity_poly.pdbx_strand_id
1 'polypeptide(L)'
;MKSFSKARALHFDIVCPLVRAQTLWQIPLTFYTSSVSSVAFHLMKSKEEVLALSEEVSWIKANVNSQGFYRVNYDGDTLRALVTELQAGEEGAQGGAAGFRFSPADRAGLMDDTFHLARQGWVPYGDAFTLSMYMHREEEYLPITVFINHISKMIVQFSFNQQACISRLLREHLWRVLGRQARSERWEEGGSLPAQSRRVRLLDLALRGGLWPEAEQEALRLFHFWMAKDGQHPLPMSLRGLIFRVGVWRGGYAEWIFLLQQYRLSQSGKDQVTMLAALCRTTNHTNILWLLNASLQNHIIKTQDFKVVVDQLAFRPKTNEMLWRFIQQHWDQLVSKFPLGSLYLSDIVTATTSHFNSTQKYDEVYEFFVTQRSLGHLSFVQQSLEMIKLNMRWLQANTKAIQSWLQQTYPVTYSAYPLCKKEVTYRFKWGTTIRFRA
;
A
#
# COMPACT_ATOMS: atom_id res chain seq x y z
N MET A 1 35.53 -16.80 -28.84
CA MET A 1 35.68 -15.35 -29.01
C MET A 1 34.28 -14.73 -28.95
N LYS A 2 33.93 -14.08 -27.84
CA LYS A 2 32.64 -13.41 -27.67
C LYS A 2 32.85 -11.93 -27.99
N SER A 3 32.41 -11.47 -29.17
CA SER A 3 32.46 -10.05 -29.53
C SER A 3 31.36 -9.30 -28.78
N PHE A 4 31.75 -8.47 -27.83
CA PHE A 4 30.90 -7.44 -27.25
C PHE A 4 30.95 -6.21 -28.17
N SER A 5 30.02 -6.15 -29.12
CA SER A 5 29.73 -4.96 -29.90
C SER A 5 28.23 -4.76 -29.87
N LYS A 6 27.71 -4.08 -28.85
CA LYS A 6 26.32 -3.64 -28.84
C LYS A 6 26.25 -2.24 -28.27
N ALA A 7 26.00 -1.28 -29.16
CA ALA A 7 25.31 -0.05 -28.78
C ALA A 7 24.09 -0.45 -27.93
N ARG A 8 24.04 0.00 -26.67
CA ARG A 8 22.87 -0.20 -25.82
C ARG A 8 21.73 0.67 -26.36
N ALA A 9 20.92 0.11 -27.25
CA ALA A 9 19.68 0.73 -27.67
C ALA A 9 18.71 0.74 -26.47
N LEU A 10 18.43 1.92 -25.93
CA LEU A 10 17.38 2.09 -24.93
C LEU A 10 16.03 1.88 -25.63
N HIS A 11 15.38 0.76 -25.34
CA HIS A 11 14.02 0.49 -25.81
C HIS A 11 13.02 1.07 -24.80
N PHE A 12 12.21 2.03 -25.23
CA PHE A 12 11.11 2.58 -24.44
C PHE A 12 9.79 2.06 -25.02
N ASP A 13 9.17 1.09 -24.34
CA ASP A 13 7.84 0.61 -24.71
C ASP A 13 6.75 1.37 -23.94
N ILE A 14 5.89 2.06 -24.68
CA ILE A 14 4.63 2.63 -24.15
C ILE A 14 3.55 1.58 -24.34
N VAL A 15 3.11 0.91 -23.27
CA VAL A 15 1.98 -0.02 -23.38
C VAL A 15 0.98 0.23 -22.26
N CYS A 16 -0.22 0.61 -22.67
CA CYS A 16 -1.43 0.50 -21.87
C CYS A 16 -2.03 -0.90 -22.12
N PRO A 17 -2.20 -1.76 -21.11
CA PRO A 17 -2.54 -3.17 -21.32
C PRO A 17 -4.01 -3.43 -21.73
N LEU A 18 -4.86 -2.41 -21.82
CA LEU A 18 -6.30 -2.59 -22.08
C LEU A 18 -6.79 -2.04 -23.42
N VAL A 19 -5.95 -1.25 -24.11
CA VAL A 19 -6.22 -0.78 -25.49
C VAL A 19 -4.86 -0.74 -26.17
N ARG A 20 -4.70 -1.42 -27.31
CA ARG A 20 -3.61 -1.12 -28.27
C ARG A 20 -3.87 0.29 -28.82
N ALA A 21 -3.72 1.31 -28.00
CA ALA A 21 -3.85 2.68 -28.41
C ALA A 21 -2.61 3.00 -29.25
N GLN A 22 -2.81 3.37 -30.52
CA GLN A 22 -1.77 3.89 -31.41
C GLN A 22 -1.36 5.33 -31.02
N THR A 23 -1.37 5.63 -29.73
CA THR A 23 -1.04 6.96 -29.21
C THR A 23 0.48 7.08 -29.09
N LEU A 24 1.05 8.00 -29.88
CA LEU A 24 2.44 8.44 -29.75
C LEU A 24 2.47 9.75 -28.98
N TRP A 25 3.38 9.85 -28.02
CA TRP A 25 3.66 11.07 -27.27
C TRP A 25 5.06 11.59 -27.64
N GLN A 26 5.20 12.91 -27.68
CA GLN A 26 6.52 13.53 -27.66
C GLN A 26 7.03 13.52 -26.22
N ILE A 27 8.06 12.74 -25.93
CA ILE A 27 8.53 12.51 -24.56
C ILE A 27 9.81 13.31 -24.31
N PRO A 28 9.79 14.30 -23.40
CA PRO A 28 11.00 14.98 -22.96
C PRO A 28 11.80 14.05 -22.02
N LEU A 29 12.62 13.20 -22.62
CA LEU A 29 13.47 12.26 -21.91
C LEU A 29 14.61 13.03 -21.23
N THR A 30 14.75 12.83 -19.92
CA THR A 30 15.91 13.30 -19.16
C THR A 30 16.65 12.11 -18.60
N PHE A 31 17.98 12.14 -18.60
CA PHE A 31 18.79 11.06 -18.04
C PHE A 31 20.18 11.52 -17.59
N TYR A 32 20.82 10.72 -16.73
CA TYR A 32 22.25 10.80 -16.42
C TYR A 32 22.81 9.38 -16.27
N THR A 33 24.13 9.24 -16.18
CA THR A 33 24.82 7.95 -16.26
C THR A 33 25.77 7.73 -15.08
N SER A 34 26.34 6.52 -15.04
CA SER A 34 27.40 6.16 -14.10
C SER A 34 28.71 6.94 -14.30
N SER A 35 28.92 7.58 -15.44
CA SER A 35 30.12 8.37 -15.73
C SER A 35 29.86 9.87 -15.66
N VAL A 36 28.68 10.32 -16.10
CA VAL A 36 28.31 11.73 -16.19
C VAL A 36 27.10 12.01 -15.30
N SER A 37 27.28 12.85 -14.29
CA SER A 37 26.22 13.27 -13.35
C SER A 37 25.39 14.45 -13.83
N SER A 38 25.80 15.15 -14.90
CA SER A 38 24.99 16.20 -15.50
C SER A 38 23.77 15.61 -16.22
N VAL A 39 22.64 16.31 -16.12
CA VAL A 39 21.38 15.87 -16.73
C VAL A 39 21.43 16.15 -18.23
N ALA A 40 21.32 15.09 -19.03
CA ALA A 40 21.10 15.15 -20.45
C ALA A 40 19.60 15.22 -20.77
N PHE A 41 19.26 15.87 -21.87
CA PHE A 41 17.90 16.00 -22.40
C PHE A 41 17.83 15.48 -23.83
N HIS A 42 16.75 14.76 -24.14
CA HIS A 42 16.43 14.30 -25.47
C HIS A 42 14.91 14.31 -25.68
N LEU A 43 14.42 14.89 -26.77
CA LEU A 43 12.99 14.85 -27.10
C LEU A 43 12.71 13.67 -28.02
N MET A 44 12.15 12.59 -27.47
CA MET A 44 11.69 11.45 -28.27
C MET A 44 10.43 11.82 -29.05
N LYS A 45 10.41 11.55 -30.35
CA LYS A 45 9.33 11.85 -31.29
C LYS A 45 8.81 10.62 -32.02
N SER A 46 9.61 9.57 -32.18
CA SER A 46 9.18 8.29 -32.74
C SER A 46 8.98 7.22 -31.66
N LYS A 47 8.32 6.13 -32.05
CA LYS A 47 8.08 4.97 -31.18
C LYS A 47 9.38 4.39 -30.63
N GLU A 48 10.41 4.34 -31.47
CA GLU A 48 11.72 3.77 -31.17
C GLU A 48 12.78 4.76 -31.67
N GLU A 49 13.78 5.03 -30.83
CA GLU A 49 14.93 5.89 -31.12
C GLU A 49 16.18 5.31 -30.45
N VAL A 50 17.36 5.49 -31.05
CA VAL A 50 18.64 5.03 -30.51
C VAL A 50 19.48 6.25 -30.14
N LEU A 51 19.92 6.31 -28.88
CA LEU A 51 20.79 7.37 -28.38
C LEU A 51 22.23 6.86 -28.31
N ALA A 52 23.14 7.53 -29.00
CA ALA A 52 24.58 7.27 -28.88
C ALA A 52 25.13 7.97 -27.64
N LEU A 53 25.74 7.21 -26.73
CA LEU A 53 26.48 7.75 -25.58
C LEU A 53 27.94 7.99 -25.98
N SER A 54 28.56 9.01 -25.38
CA SER A 54 29.97 9.36 -25.66
C SER A 54 30.97 8.33 -25.15
N GLU A 55 30.57 7.50 -24.18
CA GLU A 55 31.40 6.46 -23.56
C GLU A 55 30.54 5.30 -23.04
N GLU A 56 31.18 4.19 -22.68
CA GLU A 56 30.51 3.06 -22.05
C GLU A 56 30.16 3.36 -20.60
N VAL A 57 28.95 2.98 -20.19
CA VAL A 57 28.40 3.25 -18.86
C VAL A 57 27.85 1.97 -18.22
N SER A 58 28.03 1.82 -16.91
CA SER A 58 27.52 0.67 -16.17
C SER A 58 26.00 0.72 -16.05
N TRP A 59 25.45 1.91 -15.80
CA TRP A 59 24.01 2.17 -15.72
C TRP A 59 23.64 3.55 -16.27
N ILE A 60 22.35 3.70 -16.55
CA ILE A 60 21.69 4.96 -16.92
C ILE A 60 20.44 5.11 -16.07
N LYS A 61 20.22 6.30 -15.52
CA LYS A 61 18.98 6.68 -14.83
C LYS A 61 18.21 7.64 -15.71
N ALA A 62 17.09 7.18 -16.25
CA ALA A 62 16.16 8.01 -17.03
C ALA A 62 15.00 8.53 -16.16
N ASN A 63 14.30 9.56 -16.66
CA ASN A 63 13.29 10.34 -15.95
C ASN A 63 13.83 10.93 -14.64
N VAL A 64 14.77 11.87 -14.75
CA VAL A 64 15.47 12.48 -13.60
C VAL A 64 14.45 13.16 -12.69
N ASN A 65 14.53 12.82 -11.40
CA ASN A 65 13.59 13.24 -10.35
C ASN A 65 12.12 12.91 -10.62
N SER A 66 11.84 11.98 -11.54
CA SER A 66 10.48 11.60 -11.95
C SER A 66 9.62 12.80 -12.40
N GLN A 67 10.21 13.78 -13.08
CA GLN A 67 9.50 14.98 -13.55
C GLN A 67 8.62 14.72 -14.78
N GLY A 68 8.95 13.72 -15.58
CA GLY A 68 8.17 13.33 -16.75
C GLY A 68 7.01 12.41 -16.40
N PHE A 69 5.88 12.59 -17.10
CA PHE A 69 4.70 11.73 -16.96
C PHE A 69 4.84 10.43 -17.79
N TYR A 70 5.84 9.62 -17.45
CA TYR A 70 6.10 8.32 -18.04
C TYR A 70 6.85 7.43 -17.05
N ARG A 71 6.78 6.11 -17.27
CA ARG A 71 7.51 5.11 -16.49
C ARG A 71 8.69 4.59 -17.30
N VAL A 72 9.77 4.22 -16.63
CA VAL A 72 10.95 3.64 -17.28
C VAL A 72 11.06 2.16 -16.95
N ASN A 73 11.04 1.32 -17.99
CA ASN A 73 11.38 -0.10 -17.88
C ASN A 73 12.83 -0.31 -18.31
N TYR A 74 13.66 -0.80 -17.41
CA TYR A 74 15.05 -1.12 -17.70
C TYR A 74 15.18 -2.62 -18.02
N ASP A 75 16.09 -2.97 -18.94
CA ASP A 75 16.47 -4.38 -19.11
C ASP A 75 17.08 -4.94 -17.81
N GLY A 76 17.09 -6.27 -17.69
CA GLY A 76 17.52 -6.93 -16.45
C GLY A 76 18.96 -6.64 -16.05
N ASP A 77 19.88 -6.43 -16.99
CA ASP A 77 21.28 -6.10 -16.67
C ASP A 77 21.39 -4.67 -16.14
N THR A 78 20.70 -3.73 -16.79
CA THR A 78 20.68 -2.32 -16.35
C THR A 78 19.98 -2.16 -15.00
N LEU A 79 18.85 -2.84 -14.77
CA LEU A 79 18.18 -2.82 -13.48
C LEU A 79 19.08 -3.38 -12.37
N ARG A 80 19.78 -4.50 -12.62
CA ARG A 80 20.75 -5.06 -11.66
C ARG A 80 21.87 -4.08 -11.36
N ALA A 81 22.42 -3.40 -12.36
CA ALA A 81 23.47 -2.40 -12.16
C ALA A 81 22.99 -1.22 -11.29
N LEU A 82 21.76 -0.72 -11.51
CA LEU A 82 21.14 0.30 -10.65
C LEU A 82 20.93 -0.19 -9.21
N VAL A 83 20.51 -1.44 -9.03
CA VAL A 83 20.36 -2.06 -7.70
C VAL A 83 21.71 -2.19 -6.99
N THR A 84 22.75 -2.63 -7.70
CA THR A 84 24.11 -2.72 -7.15
C THR A 84 24.62 -1.35 -6.70
N GLU A 85 24.40 -0.30 -7.49
CA GLU A 85 24.77 1.08 -7.11
C GLU A 85 24.06 1.52 -5.81
N LEU A 86 22.75 1.25 -5.70
CA LEU A 86 21.97 1.54 -4.49
C LEU A 86 22.44 0.75 -3.25
N GLN A 87 22.88 -0.49 -3.44
CA GLN A 87 23.35 -1.34 -2.35
C GLN A 87 24.79 -1.02 -1.94
N ALA A 88 25.65 -0.66 -2.90
CA ALA A 88 27.05 -0.32 -2.69
C ALA A 88 27.16 0.94 -1.83
N GLY A 89 26.42 2.00 -2.18
CA GLY A 89 26.29 3.30 -1.50
C GLY A 89 27.60 3.85 -0.91
N GLU A 90 28.11 4.94 -1.46
CA GLU A 90 29.42 5.48 -1.10
C GLU A 90 29.48 5.88 0.39
N GLU A 91 30.35 5.21 1.16
CA GLU A 91 30.82 5.74 2.43
C GLU A 91 31.58 7.05 2.15
N GLY A 92 30.92 8.20 2.36
CA GLY A 92 31.57 9.50 2.34
C GLY A 92 31.34 10.40 1.11
N ALA A 93 30.44 10.05 0.19
CA ALA A 93 30.12 10.96 -0.92
C ALA A 93 29.23 12.13 -0.44
N GLN A 94 29.73 13.34 -0.70
CA GLN A 94 29.09 14.60 -0.35
C GLN A 94 27.79 14.78 -1.16
N GLY A 95 26.66 14.28 -0.65
CA GLY A 95 25.38 14.40 -1.34
C GLY A 95 24.20 13.67 -0.69
N GLY A 96 23.86 14.03 0.55
CA GLY A 96 22.65 13.54 1.24
C GLY A 96 22.91 12.43 2.25
N ALA A 97 22.08 12.39 3.30
CA ALA A 97 22.30 11.75 4.60
C ALA A 97 22.61 10.23 4.64
N ALA A 98 22.81 9.57 3.48
CA ALA A 98 23.15 8.14 3.38
C ALA A 98 24.12 7.80 2.22
N GLY A 99 24.74 8.79 1.54
CA GLY A 99 25.75 8.54 0.50
C GLY A 99 25.22 7.94 -0.80
N PHE A 100 23.94 8.18 -1.12
CA PHE A 100 23.36 7.69 -2.38
C PHE A 100 23.67 8.64 -3.53
N ARG A 101 24.09 8.08 -4.67
CA ARG A 101 24.28 8.83 -5.92
C ARG A 101 22.97 9.29 -6.57
N PHE A 102 21.89 8.55 -6.37
CA PHE A 102 20.56 8.90 -6.87
C PHE A 102 19.83 9.80 -5.87
N SER A 103 19.14 10.83 -6.36
CA SER A 103 18.32 11.70 -5.52
C SER A 103 17.18 10.92 -4.83
N PRO A 104 16.58 11.42 -3.73
CA PRO A 104 15.43 10.77 -3.11
C PRO A 104 14.24 10.59 -4.08
N ALA A 105 14.04 11.52 -5.02
CA ALA A 105 13.01 11.42 -6.04
C ALA A 105 13.33 10.35 -7.11
N ASP A 106 14.61 10.19 -7.48
CA ASP A 106 15.04 9.13 -8.39
C ASP A 106 14.90 7.74 -7.77
N ARG A 107 15.27 7.59 -6.49
CA ARG A 107 15.11 6.32 -5.75
C ARG A 107 13.64 5.94 -5.60
N ALA A 108 12.80 6.92 -5.26
CA ALA A 108 11.36 6.73 -5.18
C ALA A 108 10.74 6.37 -6.54
N GLY A 109 11.17 7.03 -7.62
CA GLY A 109 10.73 6.75 -8.98
C GLY A 109 11.12 5.34 -9.44
N LEU A 110 12.37 4.93 -9.22
CA LEU A 110 12.84 3.60 -9.54
C LEU A 110 12.05 2.52 -8.78
N MET A 111 11.80 2.73 -7.48
CA MET A 111 10.97 1.85 -6.67
C MET A 111 9.53 1.80 -7.21
N ASP A 112 8.94 2.95 -7.53
CA ASP A 112 7.56 3.03 -8.02
C ASP A 112 7.39 2.33 -9.37
N ASP A 113 8.27 2.61 -10.33
CA ASP A 113 8.23 2.02 -11.67
C ASP A 113 8.44 0.52 -11.61
N THR A 114 9.46 0.05 -10.89
CA THR A 114 9.79 -1.39 -10.81
C THR A 114 8.62 -2.19 -10.23
N PHE A 115 7.98 -1.71 -9.16
CA PHE A 115 6.84 -2.41 -8.55
C PHE A 115 5.56 -2.31 -9.39
N HIS A 116 5.31 -1.20 -10.10
CA HIS A 116 4.19 -1.10 -11.04
C HIS A 116 4.38 -2.00 -12.26
N LEU A 117 5.57 -2.04 -12.85
CA LEU A 117 5.91 -2.91 -13.96
C LEU A 117 5.85 -4.38 -13.53
N ALA A 118 6.28 -4.71 -12.32
CA ALA A 118 6.12 -6.05 -11.77
C ALA A 118 4.65 -6.45 -11.59
N ARG A 119 3.79 -5.52 -11.15
CA ARG A 119 2.34 -5.73 -11.09
C ARG A 119 1.74 -6.08 -12.46
N GLN A 120 2.30 -5.55 -13.54
CA GLN A 120 1.87 -5.79 -14.91
C GLN A 120 2.53 -7.02 -15.56
N GLY A 121 3.50 -7.66 -14.89
CA GLY A 121 4.24 -8.80 -15.41
C GLY A 121 5.41 -8.44 -16.33
N TRP A 122 5.81 -7.17 -16.39
CA TRP A 122 6.90 -6.66 -17.23
C TRP A 122 8.26 -6.84 -16.58
N VAL A 123 8.28 -6.76 -15.25
CA VAL A 123 9.45 -7.03 -14.43
C VAL A 123 9.13 -8.23 -13.53
N PRO A 124 10.00 -9.23 -13.39
CA PRO A 124 9.79 -10.29 -12.42
C PRO A 124 9.68 -9.72 -11.00
N TYR A 125 8.70 -10.18 -10.22
CA TYR A 125 8.56 -9.76 -8.81
C TYR A 125 9.82 -10.01 -7.98
N GLY A 126 10.61 -11.04 -8.32
CA GLY A 126 11.90 -11.30 -7.67
C GLY A 126 12.90 -10.15 -7.83
N ASP A 127 12.93 -9.50 -9.00
CA ASP A 127 13.79 -8.34 -9.25
C ASP A 127 13.30 -7.12 -8.47
N ALA A 128 11.98 -6.89 -8.41
CA ALA A 128 11.38 -5.83 -7.61
C ALA A 128 11.68 -5.99 -6.11
N PHE A 129 11.58 -7.21 -5.58
CA PHE A 129 11.96 -7.49 -4.19
C PHE A 129 13.48 -7.46 -3.96
N THR A 130 14.29 -7.74 -4.98
CA THR A 130 15.76 -7.59 -4.88
C THR A 130 16.14 -6.11 -4.81
N LEU A 131 15.47 -5.25 -5.58
CA LEU A 131 15.58 -3.80 -5.45
C LEU A 131 15.20 -3.37 -4.02
N SER A 132 14.07 -3.82 -3.47
CA SER A 132 13.65 -3.38 -2.13
C SER A 132 14.62 -3.75 -1.00
N MET A 133 15.59 -4.64 -1.23
CA MET A 133 16.60 -4.95 -0.23
C MET A 133 17.47 -3.74 0.13
N TYR A 134 17.69 -2.76 -0.76
CA TYR A 134 18.47 -1.55 -0.41
C TYR A 134 17.78 -0.69 0.66
N MET A 135 16.45 -0.85 0.86
CA MET A 135 15.66 -0.05 1.81
C MET A 135 16.18 -0.11 3.23
N HIS A 136 16.97 -1.12 3.60
CA HIS A 136 17.68 -1.16 4.87
C HIS A 136 18.66 0.01 5.04
N ARG A 137 19.04 0.77 4.02
CA ARG A 137 19.89 1.98 4.15
C ARG A 137 19.12 3.28 3.94
N GLU A 138 17.85 3.19 3.56
CA GLU A 138 17.05 4.35 3.21
C GLU A 138 16.57 5.07 4.47
N GLU A 139 16.75 6.40 4.47
CA GLU A 139 16.34 7.28 5.57
C GLU A 139 15.38 8.38 5.07
N GLU A 140 15.17 8.53 3.76
CA GLU A 140 14.32 9.58 3.22
C GLU A 140 12.83 9.20 3.20
N TYR A 141 11.97 10.17 3.51
CA TYR A 141 10.53 9.96 3.61
C TYR A 141 9.89 9.38 2.34
N LEU A 142 10.26 9.93 1.17
CA LEU A 142 9.58 9.64 -0.08
C LEU A 142 9.80 8.19 -0.56
N PRO A 143 11.05 7.67 -0.70
CA PRO A 143 11.26 6.27 -1.07
C PRO A 143 10.66 5.27 -0.08
N ILE A 144 10.79 5.53 1.23
CA ILE A 144 10.17 4.69 2.30
C ILE A 144 8.67 4.62 2.09
N THR A 145 8.03 5.76 1.84
CA THR A 145 6.59 5.85 1.65
C THR A 145 6.13 5.10 0.42
N VAL A 146 6.81 5.27 -0.72
CA VAL A 146 6.50 4.55 -1.97
C VAL A 146 6.58 3.05 -1.75
N PHE A 147 7.67 2.56 -1.17
CA PHE A 147 7.87 1.15 -0.90
C PHE A 147 6.80 0.57 0.04
N ILE A 148 6.54 1.21 1.18
CA ILE A 148 5.49 0.79 2.13
C ILE A 148 4.13 0.71 1.43
N ASN A 149 3.79 1.66 0.55
CA ASN A 149 2.52 1.67 -0.16
C ASN A 149 2.37 0.46 -1.08
N HIS A 150 3.42 0.10 -1.83
CA HIS A 150 3.41 -1.06 -2.72
C HIS A 150 3.20 -2.37 -1.95
N ILE A 151 3.97 -2.58 -0.88
CA ILE A 151 3.83 -3.80 -0.08
C ILE A 151 2.48 -3.82 0.65
N SER A 152 2.01 -2.69 1.17
CA SER A 152 0.70 -2.60 1.84
C SER A 152 -0.45 -2.95 0.90
N LYS A 153 -0.41 -2.49 -0.37
CA LYS A 153 -1.39 -2.89 -1.39
C LYS A 153 -1.40 -4.40 -1.60
N MET A 154 -0.24 -5.06 -1.65
CA MET A 154 -0.16 -6.52 -1.76
C MET A 154 -0.73 -7.22 -0.52
N ILE A 155 -0.37 -6.76 0.69
CA ILE A 155 -0.89 -7.31 1.95
C ILE A 155 -2.42 -7.25 1.97
N VAL A 156 -3.02 -6.15 1.51
CA VAL A 156 -4.48 -6.02 1.43
C VAL A 156 -5.04 -7.05 0.45
N GLN A 157 -4.50 -7.15 -0.76
CA GLN A 157 -4.97 -8.12 -1.77
C GLN A 157 -4.90 -9.57 -1.27
N PHE A 158 -3.78 -9.99 -0.70
CA PHE A 158 -3.63 -11.32 -0.12
C PHE A 158 -4.51 -11.55 1.11
N SER A 159 -4.81 -10.50 1.89
CA SER A 159 -5.76 -10.61 3.01
C SER A 159 -7.19 -10.86 2.54
N PHE A 160 -7.63 -10.19 1.47
CA PHE A 160 -8.95 -10.41 0.85
C PHE A 160 -9.06 -11.79 0.20
N ASN A 161 -7.95 -12.33 -0.32
CA ASN A 161 -7.90 -13.68 -0.87
C ASN A 161 -7.58 -14.76 0.17
N GLN A 162 -7.64 -14.44 1.47
CA GLN A 162 -7.41 -15.37 2.60
C GLN A 162 -6.01 -16.02 2.63
N GLN A 163 -5.01 -15.43 1.98
CA GLN A 163 -3.64 -15.91 1.95
C GLN A 163 -2.81 -15.37 3.13
N ALA A 164 -3.21 -15.78 4.34
CA ALA A 164 -2.64 -15.26 5.59
C ALA A 164 -1.12 -15.47 5.71
N CYS A 165 -0.59 -16.59 5.20
CA CYS A 165 0.84 -16.85 5.18
C CYS A 165 1.62 -15.80 4.38
N ILE A 166 1.22 -15.52 3.14
CA ILE A 166 1.88 -14.52 2.29
C ILE A 166 1.79 -13.13 2.92
N SER A 167 0.60 -12.76 3.42
CA SER A 167 0.40 -11.50 4.13
C SER A 167 1.29 -11.36 5.37
N ARG A 168 1.63 -12.46 6.07
CA ARG A 168 2.57 -12.45 7.19
C ARG A 168 4.01 -12.27 6.70
N LEU A 169 4.43 -13.00 5.66
CA LEU A 169 5.79 -12.89 5.12
C LEU A 169 6.08 -11.52 4.49
N LEU A 170 5.08 -10.87 3.88
CA LEU A 170 5.22 -9.49 3.40
C LEU A 170 5.43 -8.49 4.55
N ARG A 171 4.79 -8.69 5.70
CA ARG A 171 5.04 -7.89 6.90
C ARG A 171 6.44 -8.13 7.46
N GLU A 172 6.88 -9.39 7.46
CA GLU A 172 8.25 -9.74 7.82
C GLU A 172 9.26 -9.04 6.88
N HIS A 173 9.00 -9.03 5.57
CA HIS A 173 9.85 -8.32 4.61
C HIS A 173 9.98 -6.83 4.93
N LEU A 174 8.85 -6.14 5.12
CA LEU A 174 8.86 -4.73 5.53
C LEU A 174 9.67 -4.51 6.81
N TRP A 175 9.47 -5.36 7.81
CA TRP A 175 10.19 -5.25 9.07
C TRP A 175 11.68 -5.52 8.95
N ARG A 176 12.08 -6.47 8.09
CA ARG A 176 13.49 -6.80 7.86
C ARG A 176 14.25 -5.65 7.20
N VAL A 177 13.61 -4.92 6.29
CA VAL A 177 14.26 -3.82 5.56
C VAL A 177 14.02 -2.43 6.15
N LEU A 178 13.05 -2.24 7.06
CA LEU A 178 12.77 -0.93 7.69
C LEU A 178 12.75 -0.95 9.22
N GLY A 179 12.89 -2.11 9.86
CA GLY A 179 12.73 -2.25 11.31
C GLY A 179 13.81 -1.49 12.10
N ARG A 180 15.02 -1.34 11.56
CA ARG A 180 16.06 -0.51 12.20
C ARG A 180 15.63 0.94 12.26
N GLN A 181 15.20 1.50 11.13
CA GLN A 181 14.74 2.88 11.02
C GLN A 181 13.53 3.11 11.93
N ALA A 182 12.57 2.18 11.94
CA ALA A 182 11.41 2.26 12.82
C ALA A 182 11.77 2.27 14.31
N ARG A 183 12.78 1.50 14.74
CA ARG A 183 13.26 1.50 16.13
C ARG A 183 13.99 2.79 16.52
N SER A 184 14.54 3.50 15.54
CA SER A 184 15.24 4.77 15.78
C SER A 184 14.29 5.95 15.98
N GLU A 185 13.02 5.80 15.59
CA GLU A 185 12.01 6.85 15.70
C GLU A 185 11.51 6.99 17.14
N ARG A 186 11.31 8.24 17.55
CA ARG A 186 10.86 8.61 18.90
C ARG A 186 9.38 8.95 18.91
N TRP A 187 8.75 8.84 20.07
CA TRP A 187 7.33 9.18 20.28
C TRP A 187 7.15 10.65 20.68
N GLU A 188 7.79 11.56 19.94
CA GLU A 188 7.83 13.00 20.24
C GLU A 188 7.57 13.88 19.00
N GLU A 189 7.26 15.14 19.25
CA GLU A 189 7.21 16.17 18.20
C GLU A 189 8.59 16.67 17.82
N GLY A 190 8.70 17.25 16.62
CA GLY A 190 9.90 17.94 16.17
C GLY A 190 10.52 17.35 14.91
N GLY A 191 11.48 18.09 14.36
CA GLY A 191 12.05 17.86 13.04
C GLY A 191 11.24 18.52 11.92
N SER A 192 11.77 18.44 10.69
CA SER A 192 11.10 18.95 9.49
C SER A 192 9.82 18.16 9.17
N LEU A 193 8.92 18.72 8.35
CA LEU A 193 7.68 18.04 7.95
C LEU A 193 7.92 16.66 7.30
N PRO A 194 8.94 16.46 6.43
CA PRO A 194 9.30 15.13 5.93
C PRO A 194 9.74 14.17 7.04
N ALA A 195 10.52 14.63 8.01
CA ALA A 195 10.95 13.79 9.14
C ALA A 195 9.76 13.35 10.00
N GLN A 196 8.82 14.27 10.30
CA GLN A 196 7.58 13.93 11.01
C GLN A 196 6.73 12.93 10.22
N SER A 197 6.62 13.12 8.90
CA SER A 197 5.85 12.22 8.03
C SER A 197 6.49 10.81 7.95
N ARG A 198 7.83 10.75 7.90
CA ARG A 198 8.59 9.50 7.95
C ARG A 198 8.39 8.79 9.28
N ARG A 199 8.49 9.51 10.39
CA ARG A 199 8.22 9.00 11.74
C ARG A 199 6.85 8.35 11.83
N VAL A 200 5.79 9.04 11.38
CA VAL A 200 4.43 8.49 11.34
C VAL A 200 4.38 7.21 10.52
N ARG A 201 5.02 7.17 9.34
CA ARG A 201 5.03 5.98 8.48
C ARG A 201 5.74 4.79 9.11
N LEU A 202 6.90 5.00 9.71
CA LEU A 202 7.71 3.95 10.31
C LEU A 202 7.09 3.43 11.61
N LEU A 203 6.54 4.31 12.45
CA LEU A 203 5.82 3.89 13.65
C LEU A 203 4.51 3.15 13.30
N ASP A 204 3.75 3.61 12.30
CA ASP A 204 2.57 2.88 11.81
C ASP A 204 2.94 1.48 11.28
N LEU A 205 4.08 1.35 10.59
CA LEU A 205 4.61 0.04 10.19
C LEU A 205 4.85 -0.84 11.43
N ALA A 206 5.50 -0.29 12.45
CA ALA A 206 5.89 -1.07 13.61
C ALA A 206 4.71 -1.51 14.49
N LEU A 207 3.63 -0.72 14.49
CA LEU A 207 2.35 -1.06 15.12
C LEU A 207 1.57 -2.16 14.37
N ARG A 208 2.01 -2.58 13.18
CA ARG A 208 1.31 -3.58 12.36
C ARG A 208 1.93 -4.96 12.50
N GLY A 209 1.08 -5.96 12.74
CA GLY A 209 1.47 -7.36 12.60
C GLY A 209 2.20 -7.97 13.81
N GLY A 210 2.29 -7.24 14.93
CA GLY A 210 2.84 -7.77 16.18
C GLY A 210 4.35 -8.01 16.15
N LEU A 211 5.09 -7.30 15.30
CA LEU A 211 6.53 -7.47 15.12
C LEU A 211 7.36 -6.59 16.09
N TRP A 212 6.77 -5.55 16.67
CA TRP A 212 7.39 -4.72 17.71
C TRP A 212 6.40 -4.40 18.85
N PRO A 213 6.24 -5.30 19.83
CA PRO A 213 5.31 -5.11 20.95
C PRO A 213 5.56 -3.85 21.78
N GLU A 214 6.81 -3.41 21.89
CA GLU A 214 7.22 -2.25 22.70
C GLU A 214 6.64 -0.94 22.14
N ALA A 215 6.57 -0.78 20.81
CA ALA A 215 5.89 0.38 20.20
C ALA A 215 4.39 0.40 20.50
N GLU A 216 3.76 -0.76 20.52
CA GLU A 216 2.35 -0.86 20.87
C GLU A 216 2.11 -0.50 22.33
N GLN A 217 2.95 -1.00 23.24
CA GLN A 217 2.90 -0.68 24.66
C GLN A 217 3.09 0.82 24.89
N GLU A 218 4.04 1.45 24.20
CA GLU A 218 4.28 2.89 24.34
C GLU A 218 3.10 3.73 23.82
N ALA A 219 2.55 3.38 22.65
CA ALA A 219 1.35 4.04 22.11
C ALA A 219 0.16 3.92 23.09
N LEU A 220 -0.03 2.74 23.67
CA LEU A 220 -1.10 2.49 24.63
C LEU A 220 -0.88 3.24 25.95
N ARG A 221 0.37 3.28 26.45
CA ARG A 221 0.75 4.06 27.63
C ARG A 221 0.44 5.54 27.43
N LEU A 222 0.80 6.11 26.28
CA LEU A 222 0.51 7.51 25.93
C LEU A 222 -1.00 7.77 25.85
N PHE A 223 -1.76 6.86 25.24
CA PHE A 223 -3.22 6.97 25.16
C PHE A 223 -3.88 6.92 26.54
N HIS A 224 -3.53 5.96 27.39
CA HIS A 224 -4.09 5.86 28.75
C HIS A 224 -3.68 7.03 29.64
N PHE A 225 -2.45 7.52 29.50
CA PHE A 225 -2.03 8.73 30.21
C PHE A 225 -2.84 9.95 29.79
N TRP A 226 -3.11 10.10 28.49
CA TRP A 226 -4.00 11.14 27.96
C TRP A 226 -5.43 11.01 28.50
N MET A 227 -5.98 9.79 28.55
CA MET A 227 -7.28 9.51 29.16
C MET A 227 -7.34 9.88 30.64
N ALA A 228 -6.32 9.50 31.42
CA ALA A 228 -6.24 9.80 32.86
C ALA A 228 -6.11 11.30 33.18
N LYS A 229 -5.87 12.12 32.15
CA LYS A 229 -5.83 13.58 32.22
C LYS A 229 -7.02 14.22 31.50
N ASP A 230 -8.11 13.48 31.30
CA ASP A 230 -9.36 13.93 30.66
C ASP A 230 -9.17 14.59 29.29
N GLY A 231 -8.16 14.10 28.56
CA GLY A 231 -7.83 14.60 27.23
C GLY A 231 -7.04 15.92 27.21
N GLN A 232 -6.70 16.47 28.39
CA GLN A 232 -6.05 17.78 28.52
C GLN A 232 -4.52 17.73 28.34
N HIS A 233 -3.89 16.57 28.55
CA HIS A 233 -2.46 16.44 28.34
C HIS A 233 -2.12 16.53 26.84
N PRO A 234 -1.17 17.37 26.40
CA PRO A 234 -0.83 17.43 24.98
C PRO A 234 -0.19 16.12 24.51
N LEU A 235 -0.76 15.52 23.45
CA LEU A 235 -0.13 14.44 22.70
C LEU A 235 0.65 15.01 21.50
N PRO A 236 1.73 14.35 21.06
CA PRO A 236 2.42 14.72 19.82
C PRO A 236 1.43 14.79 18.65
N MET A 237 1.22 16.00 18.11
CA MET A 237 0.23 16.29 17.06
C MET A 237 0.31 15.35 15.86
N SER A 238 1.52 15.07 15.37
CA SER A 238 1.77 14.17 14.24
C SER A 238 1.42 12.71 14.56
N LEU A 239 1.53 12.29 15.83
CA LEU A 239 1.32 10.91 16.27
C LEU A 239 -0.06 10.63 16.87
N ARG A 240 -0.88 11.66 17.14
CA ARG A 240 -2.24 11.52 17.70
C ARG A 240 -3.06 10.44 17.01
N GLY A 241 -3.05 10.45 15.67
CA GLY A 241 -3.77 9.45 14.88
C GLY A 241 -3.32 8.02 15.20
N LEU A 242 -2.03 7.76 15.38
CA LEU A 242 -1.52 6.43 15.73
C LEU A 242 -1.89 6.05 17.17
N ILE A 243 -1.69 6.98 18.10
CA ILE A 243 -1.97 6.79 19.53
C ILE A 243 -3.46 6.46 19.74
N PHE A 244 -4.37 7.24 19.15
CA PHE A 244 -5.81 6.98 19.20
C PHE A 244 -6.18 5.64 18.56
N ARG A 245 -5.59 5.30 17.41
CA ARG A 245 -5.85 4.03 16.73
C ARG A 245 -5.45 2.83 17.58
N VAL A 246 -4.31 2.89 18.28
CA VAL A 246 -3.87 1.81 19.16
C VAL A 246 -4.74 1.73 20.40
N GLY A 247 -5.06 2.86 21.02
CA GLY A 247 -5.98 2.93 22.16
C GLY A 247 -7.32 2.26 21.88
N VAL A 248 -7.94 2.55 20.73
CA VAL A 248 -9.20 1.91 20.32
C VAL A 248 -9.03 0.44 19.89
N TRP A 249 -7.91 0.09 19.25
CA TRP A 249 -7.69 -1.26 18.76
C TRP A 249 -7.39 -2.27 19.88
N ARG A 250 -6.61 -1.84 20.88
CA ARG A 250 -6.17 -2.67 22.01
C ARG A 250 -7.00 -2.48 23.27
N GLY A 251 -7.68 -1.35 23.41
CA GLY A 251 -8.65 -1.10 24.47
C GLY A 251 -10.00 -1.80 24.23
N GLY A 252 -10.94 -1.52 25.12
CA GLY A 252 -12.31 -1.97 25.08
C GLY A 252 -13.32 -0.84 24.89
N TYR A 253 -14.49 -1.01 25.49
CA TYR A 253 -15.58 -0.05 25.38
C TYR A 253 -15.24 1.31 26.04
N ALA A 254 -14.49 1.30 27.15
CA ALA A 254 -14.13 2.52 27.89
C ALA A 254 -13.25 3.46 27.07
N GLU A 255 -12.23 2.94 26.40
CA GLU A 255 -11.33 3.66 25.51
C GLU A 255 -12.07 4.21 24.29
N TRP A 256 -12.96 3.38 23.72
CA TRP A 256 -13.76 3.76 22.56
C TRP A 256 -14.76 4.87 22.89
N ILE A 257 -15.52 4.75 23.99
CA ILE A 257 -16.51 5.76 24.38
C ILE A 257 -15.83 7.06 24.81
N PHE A 258 -14.68 6.99 25.47
CA PHE A 258 -13.88 8.17 25.81
C PHE A 258 -13.45 8.92 24.55
N LEU A 259 -12.88 8.24 23.55
CA LEU A 259 -12.48 8.89 22.31
C LEU A 259 -13.69 9.49 21.55
N LEU A 260 -14.85 8.84 21.60
CA LEU A 260 -16.09 9.37 21.03
C LEU A 260 -16.57 10.63 21.76
N GLN A 261 -16.42 10.70 23.08
CA GLN A 261 -16.71 11.92 23.84
C GLN A 261 -15.76 13.05 23.44
N GLN A 262 -14.46 12.77 23.32
CA GLN A 262 -13.46 13.75 22.88
C GLN A 262 -13.72 14.23 21.44
N TYR A 263 -14.19 13.35 20.54
CA TYR A 263 -14.65 13.73 19.20
C TYR A 263 -15.79 14.76 19.25
N ARG A 264 -16.77 14.56 20.14
CA ARG A 264 -17.92 15.47 20.30
C ARG A 264 -17.52 16.82 20.89
N LEU A 265 -16.55 16.84 21.80
CA LEU A 265 -16.05 18.05 22.47
C LEU A 265 -15.06 18.84 21.59
N SER A 266 -14.40 18.18 20.64
CA SER A 266 -13.40 18.82 19.78
C SER A 266 -14.03 19.91 18.91
N GLN A 267 -13.40 21.09 18.92
CA GLN A 267 -13.74 22.21 18.03
C GLN A 267 -12.93 22.18 16.71
N SER A 268 -11.96 21.26 16.60
CA SER A 268 -11.09 21.11 15.44
C SER A 268 -11.62 20.01 14.52
N GLY A 269 -12.10 20.39 13.33
CA GLY A 269 -12.56 19.43 12.32
C GLY A 269 -11.48 18.41 11.92
N LYS A 270 -10.20 18.83 11.90
CA LYS A 270 -9.07 17.93 11.64
C LYS A 270 -8.89 16.89 12.74
N ASP A 271 -9.01 17.29 14.01
CA ASP A 271 -8.95 16.35 15.13
C ASP A 271 -10.18 15.43 15.13
N GLN A 272 -11.37 15.94 14.80
CA GLN A 272 -12.58 15.13 14.65
C GLN A 272 -12.41 14.03 13.60
N VAL A 273 -11.91 14.35 12.41
CA VAL A 273 -11.62 13.33 11.37
C VAL A 273 -10.58 12.32 11.86
N THR A 274 -9.55 12.77 12.57
CA THR A 274 -8.50 11.89 13.11
C THR A 274 -9.05 10.93 14.17
N MET A 275 -9.88 11.42 15.09
CA MET A 275 -10.54 10.63 16.12
C MET A 275 -11.56 9.66 15.51
N LEU A 276 -12.37 10.10 14.53
CA LEU A 276 -13.32 9.25 13.82
C LEU A 276 -12.62 8.10 13.09
N ALA A 277 -11.50 8.39 12.42
CA ALA A 277 -10.70 7.36 11.77
C ALA A 277 -10.13 6.34 12.78
N ALA A 278 -9.78 6.79 13.99
CA ALA A 278 -9.32 5.93 15.07
C ALA A 278 -10.45 5.09 15.69
N LEU A 279 -11.65 5.66 15.89
CA LEU A 279 -12.86 4.94 16.37
C LEU A 279 -13.20 3.74 15.48
N CYS A 280 -12.96 3.86 14.17
CA CYS A 280 -13.16 2.78 13.20
C CYS A 280 -12.19 1.59 13.41
N ARG A 281 -11.13 1.72 14.21
CA ARG A 281 -10.18 0.62 14.47
C ARG A 281 -10.70 -0.44 15.43
N THR A 282 -11.82 -0.19 16.08
CA THR A 282 -12.46 -1.14 17.00
C THR A 282 -12.67 -2.51 16.33
N THR A 283 -12.60 -3.57 17.13
CA THR A 283 -12.92 -4.94 16.73
C THR A 283 -14.35 -5.33 17.11
N ASN A 284 -15.05 -4.49 17.87
CA ASN A 284 -16.42 -4.72 18.30
C ASN A 284 -17.41 -4.45 17.15
N HIS A 285 -18.18 -5.47 16.77
CA HIS A 285 -19.13 -5.37 15.65
C HIS A 285 -20.24 -4.35 15.91
N THR A 286 -20.74 -4.25 17.14
CA THR A 286 -21.79 -3.29 17.52
C THR A 286 -21.31 -1.85 17.35
N ASN A 287 -20.07 -1.55 17.76
CA ASN A 287 -19.50 -0.22 17.59
C ASN A 287 -19.30 0.14 16.11
N ILE A 288 -18.93 -0.81 15.25
CA ILE A 288 -18.82 -0.60 13.81
C ILE A 288 -20.19 -0.27 13.19
N LEU A 289 -21.21 -1.07 13.51
CA LEU A 289 -22.58 -0.82 13.04
C LEU A 289 -23.13 0.50 13.55
N TRP A 290 -22.79 0.87 14.80
CA TRP A 290 -23.14 2.17 15.36
C TRP A 290 -22.50 3.32 14.56
N LEU A 291 -21.21 3.23 14.21
CA LEU A 291 -20.52 4.26 13.41
C LEU A 291 -21.17 4.44 12.03
N LEU A 292 -21.51 3.34 11.35
CA LEU A 292 -22.18 3.35 10.05
C LEU A 292 -23.56 4.01 10.12
N ASN A 293 -24.38 3.62 11.10
CA ASN A 293 -25.69 4.20 11.31
C ASN A 293 -25.61 5.68 11.70
N ALA A 294 -24.77 6.03 12.67
CA ALA A 294 -24.66 7.39 13.19
C ALA A 294 -24.20 8.38 12.11
N SER A 295 -23.26 7.98 11.25
CA SER A 295 -22.78 8.79 10.13
C SER A 295 -23.82 8.91 9.00
N LEU A 296 -24.58 7.85 8.71
CA LEU A 296 -25.65 7.92 7.72
C LEU A 296 -26.84 8.77 8.20
N GLN A 297 -27.17 8.72 9.49
CA GLN A 297 -28.29 9.46 10.10
C GLN A 297 -28.05 10.97 10.23
N ASN A 298 -26.81 11.45 10.09
CA ASN A 298 -26.45 12.87 10.25
C ASN A 298 -26.72 13.44 11.66
N HIS A 299 -26.49 12.64 12.71
CA HIS A 299 -26.75 13.09 14.09
C HIS A 299 -25.44 13.32 14.84
N ILE A 300 -24.88 12.29 15.49
CA ILE A 300 -23.63 12.43 16.26
C ILE A 300 -22.43 12.58 15.31
N ILE A 301 -22.49 11.95 14.14
CA ILE A 301 -21.47 12.05 13.10
C ILE A 301 -22.14 12.65 11.87
N LYS A 302 -21.50 13.66 11.27
CA LYS A 302 -22.03 14.33 10.09
C LYS A 302 -21.99 13.39 8.89
N THR A 303 -22.99 13.46 8.03
CA THR A 303 -23.08 12.61 6.83
C THR A 303 -21.93 12.83 5.84
N GLN A 304 -21.34 14.02 5.80
CA GLN A 304 -20.12 14.27 5.01
C GLN A 304 -18.92 13.40 5.46
N ASP A 305 -18.89 12.99 6.72
CA ASP A 305 -17.82 12.17 7.30
C ASP A 305 -18.08 10.66 7.14
N PHE A 306 -19.21 10.26 6.53
CA PHE A 306 -19.51 8.86 6.22
C PHE A 306 -18.39 8.21 5.41
N LYS A 307 -17.81 8.95 4.45
CA LYS A 307 -16.65 8.50 3.66
C LYS A 307 -15.44 8.16 4.52
N VAL A 308 -15.19 8.86 5.63
CA VAL A 308 -14.09 8.52 6.55
C VAL A 308 -14.31 7.13 7.14
N VAL A 309 -15.54 6.81 7.54
CA VAL A 309 -15.92 5.49 8.06
C VAL A 309 -15.75 4.42 6.98
N VAL A 310 -16.28 4.66 5.77
CA VAL A 310 -16.12 3.76 4.61
C VAL A 310 -14.65 3.45 4.35
N ASP A 311 -13.81 4.49 4.21
CA ASP A 311 -12.39 4.36 3.89
C ASP A 311 -11.64 3.57 4.96
N GLN A 312 -11.97 3.73 6.26
CA GLN A 312 -11.31 2.95 7.32
C GLN A 312 -11.75 1.49 7.39
N LEU A 313 -13.01 1.20 7.06
CA LEU A 313 -13.55 -0.17 7.11
C LEU A 313 -13.22 -0.97 5.84
N ALA A 314 -13.05 -0.31 4.69
CA ALA A 314 -12.85 -0.94 3.40
C ALA A 314 -11.58 -1.79 3.29
N PHE A 315 -10.46 -1.41 3.91
CA PHE A 315 -9.18 -2.12 3.73
C PHE A 315 -9.02 -3.41 4.56
N ARG A 316 -9.96 -3.75 5.46
CA ARG A 316 -9.89 -4.97 6.29
C ARG A 316 -11.01 -5.93 5.89
N PRO A 317 -10.71 -7.18 5.47
CA PRO A 317 -11.72 -8.10 4.91
C PRO A 317 -12.97 -8.27 5.77
N LYS A 318 -12.82 -8.46 7.08
CA LYS A 318 -13.95 -8.65 8.01
C LYS A 318 -14.85 -7.42 8.10
N THR A 319 -14.28 -6.22 8.20
CA THR A 319 -15.08 -4.99 8.33
C THR A 319 -15.59 -4.51 6.99
N ASN A 320 -14.89 -4.81 5.90
CA ASN A 320 -15.36 -4.56 4.54
C ASN A 320 -16.61 -5.40 4.26
N GLU A 321 -16.65 -6.68 4.67
CA GLU A 321 -17.84 -7.52 4.54
C GLU A 321 -19.07 -6.90 5.25
N MET A 322 -18.86 -6.37 6.47
CA MET A 322 -19.93 -5.67 7.20
C MET A 322 -20.37 -4.39 6.48
N LEU A 323 -19.41 -3.60 5.99
CA LEU A 323 -19.67 -2.38 5.22
C LEU A 323 -20.43 -2.67 3.93
N TRP A 324 -20.05 -3.71 3.18
CA TRP A 324 -20.70 -4.11 1.94
C TRP A 324 -22.17 -4.48 2.18
N ARG A 325 -22.45 -5.31 3.18
CA ARG A 325 -23.82 -5.65 3.57
C ARG A 325 -24.62 -4.41 4.00
N PHE A 326 -23.99 -3.51 4.76
CA PHE A 326 -24.63 -2.26 5.16
C PHE A 326 -25.02 -1.41 3.94
N ILE A 327 -24.14 -1.27 2.95
CA ILE A 327 -24.44 -0.55 1.71
C ILE A 327 -25.61 -1.20 0.96
N GLN A 328 -25.64 -2.53 0.86
CA GLN A 328 -26.74 -3.25 0.20
C GLN A 328 -28.08 -3.01 0.89
N GLN A 329 -28.10 -3.09 2.22
CA GLN A 329 -29.30 -2.91 3.05
C GLN A 329 -29.82 -1.47 3.08
N HIS A 330 -28.91 -0.49 3.06
CA HIS A 330 -29.25 0.93 3.17
C HIS A 330 -29.15 1.68 1.84
N TRP A 331 -29.14 0.96 0.71
CA TRP A 331 -28.92 1.55 -0.61
C TRP A 331 -29.89 2.67 -0.95
N ASP A 332 -31.18 2.48 -0.70
CA ASP A 332 -32.21 3.48 -1.02
C ASP A 332 -32.05 4.75 -0.14
N GLN A 333 -31.59 4.57 1.10
CA GLN A 333 -31.23 5.69 1.99
C GLN A 333 -29.97 6.41 1.51
N LEU A 334 -28.97 5.67 1.01
CA LEU A 334 -27.76 6.25 0.43
C LEU A 334 -28.08 7.06 -0.82
N VAL A 335 -28.88 6.53 -1.74
CA VAL A 335 -29.26 7.22 -2.98
C VAL A 335 -30.14 8.44 -2.72
N SER A 336 -31.02 8.39 -1.72
CA SER A 336 -31.82 9.58 -1.34
C SER A 336 -30.98 10.71 -0.75
N LYS A 337 -29.85 10.39 -0.09
CA LYS A 337 -28.89 11.38 0.44
C LYS A 337 -27.84 11.82 -0.58
N PHE A 338 -27.42 10.92 -1.46
CA PHE A 338 -26.35 11.10 -2.42
C PHE A 338 -26.85 10.71 -3.82
N PRO A 339 -27.06 11.67 -4.72
CA PRO A 339 -27.55 11.38 -6.06
C PRO A 339 -26.68 10.36 -6.80
N LEU A 340 -27.28 9.53 -7.66
CA LEU A 340 -26.58 8.46 -8.39
C LEU A 340 -25.39 8.97 -9.24
N GLY A 341 -25.47 10.20 -9.76
CA GLY A 341 -24.37 10.82 -10.51
C GLY A 341 -23.30 11.49 -9.65
N SER A 342 -23.42 11.46 -8.32
CA SER A 342 -22.49 12.16 -7.44
C SER A 342 -21.15 11.41 -7.31
N LEU A 343 -20.05 12.19 -7.34
CA LEU A 343 -18.71 11.66 -7.07
C LEU A 343 -18.64 11.03 -5.68
N TYR A 344 -19.38 11.56 -4.70
CA TYR A 344 -19.40 11.03 -3.34
C TYR A 344 -19.94 9.59 -3.27
N LEU A 345 -21.05 9.30 -3.94
CA LEU A 345 -21.59 7.93 -4.01
C LEU A 345 -20.65 6.99 -4.79
N SER A 346 -20.12 7.48 -5.91
CA SER A 346 -19.10 6.76 -6.70
C SER A 346 -17.91 6.35 -5.83
N ASP A 347 -17.39 7.26 -5.01
CA ASP A 347 -16.26 7.00 -4.12
C ASP A 347 -16.61 5.99 -3.03
N ILE A 348 -17.83 6.01 -2.48
CA ILE A 348 -18.29 5.02 -1.50
C ILE A 348 -18.29 3.61 -2.11
N VAL A 349 -18.89 3.48 -3.29
CA VAL A 349 -19.04 2.18 -3.98
C VAL A 349 -17.67 1.64 -4.40
N THR A 350 -16.85 2.47 -5.04
CA THR A 350 -15.52 2.08 -5.48
C THR A 350 -14.60 1.77 -4.31
N ALA A 351 -14.59 2.56 -3.22
CA ALA A 351 -13.80 2.27 -2.03
C ALA A 351 -14.16 0.90 -1.44
N THR A 352 -15.46 0.62 -1.28
CA THR A 352 -15.95 -0.65 -0.71
C THR A 352 -15.55 -1.85 -1.57
N THR A 353 -15.65 -1.74 -2.88
CA THR A 353 -15.48 -2.87 -3.82
C THR A 353 -14.05 -3.03 -4.35
N SER A 354 -13.20 -2.00 -4.24
CA SER A 354 -11.86 -1.96 -4.88
C SER A 354 -10.88 -3.05 -4.47
N HIS A 355 -11.10 -3.72 -3.35
CA HIS A 355 -10.24 -4.80 -2.83
C HIS A 355 -10.79 -6.20 -3.08
N PHE A 356 -12.02 -6.31 -3.58
CA PHE A 356 -12.59 -7.60 -3.96
C PHE A 356 -11.79 -8.24 -5.09
N ASN A 357 -11.61 -9.55 -4.99
CA ASN A 357 -10.69 -10.30 -5.84
C ASN A 357 -11.06 -11.78 -5.98
N SER A 358 -12.35 -12.11 -5.89
CA SER A 358 -12.89 -13.46 -6.09
C SER A 358 -14.10 -13.42 -7.01
N THR A 359 -14.36 -14.54 -7.70
CA THR A 359 -15.56 -14.71 -8.54
C THR A 359 -16.83 -14.48 -7.74
N GLN A 360 -16.91 -15.02 -6.52
CA GLN A 360 -18.05 -14.81 -5.63
C GLN A 360 -18.33 -13.31 -5.42
N LYS A 361 -17.30 -12.50 -5.14
CA LYS A 361 -17.47 -11.06 -4.94
C LYS A 361 -17.80 -10.31 -6.22
N TYR A 362 -17.30 -10.77 -7.36
CA TYR A 362 -17.72 -10.26 -8.66
C TYR A 362 -19.23 -10.47 -8.87
N ASP A 363 -19.70 -11.70 -8.65
CA ASP A 363 -21.09 -12.08 -8.85
C ASP A 363 -22.02 -11.34 -7.88
N GLU A 364 -21.63 -11.18 -6.61
CA GLU A 364 -22.38 -10.37 -5.63
C GLU A 364 -22.54 -8.91 -6.06
N VAL A 365 -21.46 -8.28 -6.57
CA VAL A 365 -21.49 -6.89 -7.03
C VAL A 365 -22.30 -6.75 -8.32
N TYR A 366 -22.15 -7.70 -9.26
CA TYR A 366 -22.90 -7.73 -10.50
C TYR A 366 -24.40 -7.89 -10.23
N GLU A 367 -24.77 -8.89 -9.43
CA GLU A 367 -26.17 -9.19 -9.12
C GLU A 367 -26.84 -8.01 -8.43
N PHE A 368 -26.17 -7.39 -7.45
CA PHE A 368 -26.72 -6.24 -6.75
C PHE A 368 -26.90 -5.02 -7.66
N PHE A 369 -25.83 -4.56 -8.34
CA PHE A 369 -25.91 -3.31 -9.10
C PHE A 369 -26.54 -3.47 -10.47
N VAL A 370 -26.23 -4.55 -11.21
CA VAL A 370 -26.66 -4.74 -12.59
C VAL A 370 -28.05 -5.38 -12.63
N THR A 371 -28.24 -6.54 -11.98
CA THR A 371 -29.50 -7.28 -12.04
C THR A 371 -30.59 -6.60 -11.21
N GLN A 372 -30.35 -6.37 -9.92
CA GLN A 372 -31.39 -5.91 -8.99
C GLN A 372 -31.67 -4.42 -9.06
N ARG A 373 -30.63 -3.59 -9.24
CA ARG A 373 -30.76 -2.12 -9.23
C ARG A 373 -30.75 -1.49 -10.63
N SER A 374 -30.43 -2.26 -11.69
CA SER A 374 -30.33 -1.77 -13.08
C SER A 374 -29.35 -0.60 -13.28
N LEU A 375 -28.28 -0.56 -12.49
CA LEU A 375 -27.25 0.49 -12.46
C LEU A 375 -25.97 0.12 -13.23
N GLY A 376 -25.99 -0.96 -14.02
CA GLY A 376 -24.80 -1.43 -14.75
C GLY A 376 -24.21 -0.45 -15.77
N HIS A 377 -24.97 0.57 -16.15
CA HIS A 377 -24.52 1.65 -17.04
C HIS A 377 -23.71 2.74 -16.32
N LEU A 378 -23.73 2.80 -14.99
CA LEU A 378 -23.00 3.80 -14.22
C LEU A 378 -21.50 3.49 -14.21
N SER A 379 -20.68 4.52 -14.42
CA SER A 379 -19.22 4.39 -14.54
C SER A 379 -18.58 3.74 -13.31
N PHE A 380 -19.05 4.08 -12.10
CA PHE A 380 -18.53 3.50 -10.87
C PHE A 380 -18.83 2.00 -10.75
N VAL A 381 -19.96 1.51 -11.29
CA VAL A 381 -20.29 0.07 -11.30
C VAL A 381 -19.36 -0.66 -12.27
N GLN A 382 -19.17 -0.11 -13.47
CA GLN A 382 -18.26 -0.66 -14.47
C GLN A 382 -16.81 -0.70 -13.94
N GLN A 383 -16.36 0.39 -13.32
CA GLN A 383 -15.04 0.50 -12.70
C GLN A 383 -14.85 -0.51 -11.56
N SER A 384 -15.86 -0.68 -10.69
CA SER A 384 -15.85 -1.69 -9.63
C SER A 384 -15.69 -3.10 -10.19
N LEU A 385 -16.50 -3.48 -11.18
CA LEU A 385 -16.45 -4.81 -11.80
C LEU A 385 -15.11 -5.06 -12.52
N GLU A 386 -14.56 -4.07 -13.22
CA GLU A 386 -13.26 -4.19 -13.87
C GLU A 386 -12.13 -4.27 -12.85
N MET A 387 -12.18 -3.49 -11.76
CA MET A 387 -11.17 -3.56 -10.69
C MET A 387 -11.14 -4.96 -10.06
N ILE A 388 -12.29 -5.59 -9.84
CA ILE A 388 -12.36 -6.97 -9.32
C ILE A 388 -11.67 -7.94 -10.27
N LYS A 389 -11.95 -7.85 -11.58
CA LYS A 389 -11.30 -8.67 -12.61
C LYS A 389 -9.78 -8.45 -12.64
N LEU A 390 -9.33 -7.20 -12.55
CA LEU A 390 -7.90 -6.86 -12.52
C LEU A 390 -7.21 -7.45 -11.28
N ASN A 391 -7.85 -7.38 -10.12
CA ASN A 391 -7.32 -7.98 -8.89
C ASN A 391 -7.23 -9.52 -8.99
N MET A 392 -8.26 -10.17 -9.55
CA MET A 392 -8.25 -11.62 -9.79
C MET A 392 -7.11 -12.03 -10.74
N ARG A 393 -6.95 -11.33 -11.87
CA ARG A 393 -5.86 -11.57 -12.84
C ARG A 393 -4.49 -11.38 -12.18
N TRP A 394 -4.33 -10.32 -11.38
CA TRP A 394 -3.08 -10.07 -10.65
C TRP A 394 -2.74 -11.22 -9.69
N LEU A 395 -3.71 -11.71 -8.92
CA LEU A 395 -3.50 -12.87 -8.03
C LEU A 395 -3.09 -14.12 -8.83
N GLN A 396 -3.80 -14.42 -9.91
CA GLN A 396 -3.52 -15.60 -10.74
C GLN A 396 -2.10 -15.57 -11.32
N ALA A 397 -1.66 -14.41 -11.84
CA ALA A 397 -0.36 -14.27 -12.47
C ALA A 397 0.81 -14.25 -11.46
N ASN A 398 0.62 -13.65 -10.28
CA ASN A 398 1.74 -13.25 -9.44
C ASN A 398 1.87 -14.00 -8.10
N THR A 399 0.81 -14.67 -7.63
CA THR A 399 0.80 -15.31 -6.29
C THR A 399 1.99 -16.26 -6.11
N LYS A 400 2.22 -17.16 -7.07
CA LYS A 400 3.26 -18.19 -6.96
C LYS A 400 4.67 -17.59 -6.88
N ALA A 401 4.98 -16.63 -7.77
CA ALA A 401 6.30 -16.00 -7.80
C ALA A 401 6.59 -15.22 -6.50
N ILE A 402 5.62 -14.43 -6.02
CA ILE A 402 5.73 -13.69 -4.76
C ILE A 402 5.91 -14.65 -3.58
N GLN A 403 5.09 -15.70 -3.53
CA GLN A 403 5.16 -16.71 -2.48
C GLN A 403 6.53 -17.39 -2.44
N SER A 404 7.02 -17.87 -3.59
CA SER A 404 8.29 -18.58 -3.68
C SER A 404 9.46 -17.70 -3.24
N TRP A 405 9.51 -16.44 -3.68
CA TRP A 405 10.54 -15.50 -3.25
C TRP A 405 10.50 -15.30 -1.73
N LEU A 406 9.35 -14.97 -1.16
CA LEU A 406 9.20 -14.75 0.28
C LEU A 406 9.55 -15.97 1.13
N GLN A 407 9.21 -17.17 0.67
CA GLN A 407 9.54 -18.42 1.36
C GLN A 407 11.05 -18.69 1.38
N GLN A 408 11.71 -18.44 0.25
CA GLN A 408 13.16 -18.59 0.13
C GLN A 408 13.91 -17.55 0.97
N THR A 409 13.43 -16.32 1.00
CA THR A 409 14.05 -15.23 1.76
C THR A 409 13.80 -15.35 3.28
N TYR A 410 12.63 -15.86 3.68
CA TYR A 410 12.21 -15.94 5.10
C TYR A 410 11.80 -17.35 5.55
N PRO A 411 12.69 -18.36 5.42
CA PRO A 411 12.35 -19.77 5.70
C PRO A 411 12.02 -20.02 7.18
N VAL A 412 12.65 -19.29 8.09
CA VAL A 412 12.40 -19.39 9.54
C VAL A 412 10.99 -18.89 9.87
N THR A 413 10.62 -17.69 9.41
CA THR A 413 9.28 -17.12 9.63
C THR A 413 8.21 -17.96 8.95
N TYR A 414 8.49 -18.49 7.75
CA TYR A 414 7.60 -19.41 7.05
C TYR A 414 7.33 -20.68 7.87
N SER A 415 8.38 -21.30 8.42
CA SER A 415 8.26 -22.55 9.18
C SER A 415 7.60 -22.35 10.55
N ALA A 416 7.81 -21.18 11.18
CA ALA A 416 7.29 -20.85 12.49
C ALA A 416 5.79 -20.47 12.48
N TYR A 417 5.26 -19.94 11.36
CA TYR A 417 3.89 -19.44 11.31
C TYR A 417 2.87 -20.56 11.04
N PRO A 418 1.91 -20.85 11.94
CA PRO A 418 1.00 -21.98 11.76
C PRO A 418 0.17 -21.92 10.48
N LEU A 419 -0.27 -20.73 10.06
CA LEU A 419 -1.06 -20.56 8.83
C LEU A 419 -0.22 -20.71 7.53
N CYS A 420 1.11 -20.85 7.64
CA CYS A 420 1.98 -21.22 6.53
C CYS A 420 2.10 -22.73 6.34
N LYS A 421 1.76 -23.52 7.37
CA LYS A 421 1.69 -24.98 7.28
C LYS A 421 0.37 -25.33 6.63
N LYS A 422 0.41 -25.82 5.39
CA LYS A 422 -0.79 -26.40 4.77
C LYS A 422 -1.13 -27.69 5.53
N GLU A 423 -2.18 -27.69 6.34
CA GLU A 423 -2.80 -28.96 6.72
C GLU A 423 -3.46 -29.54 5.48
N VAL A 424 -2.78 -30.48 4.81
CA VAL A 424 -3.43 -31.31 3.79
C VAL A 424 -4.25 -32.35 4.54
N THR A 425 -5.53 -32.06 4.73
CA THR A 425 -6.47 -33.03 5.30
C THR A 425 -6.98 -33.92 4.17
N TYR A 426 -6.44 -35.12 4.05
CA TYR A 426 -7.04 -36.15 3.20
C TYR A 426 -8.27 -36.72 3.91
N ARG A 427 -9.47 -36.43 3.40
CA ARG A 427 -10.70 -37.12 3.83
C ARG A 427 -10.93 -38.29 2.88
N PHE A 428 -10.62 -39.49 3.34
CA PHE A 428 -11.06 -40.70 2.66
C PHE A 428 -12.54 -40.91 2.98
N LYS A 429 -13.38 -41.08 1.95
CA LYS A 429 -14.72 -41.66 2.12
C LYS A 429 -14.49 -43.07 2.64
N TRP A 430 -14.54 -43.28 3.94
CA TRP A 430 -14.74 -44.50 4.73
C TRP A 430 -14.14 -44.23 6.13
N GLY A 431 -14.90 -43.49 6.95
CA GLY A 431 -14.87 -43.56 8.41
C GLY A 431 -13.69 -42.99 9.23
N THR A 432 -12.48 -42.78 8.68
CA THR A 432 -11.33 -42.41 9.54
C THR A 432 -10.57 -41.20 9.04
N THR A 433 -10.32 -40.24 9.94
CA THR A 433 -9.51 -39.04 9.68
C THR A 433 -8.07 -39.29 10.11
N ILE A 434 -7.12 -39.26 9.17
CA ILE A 434 -5.68 -39.25 9.48
C ILE A 434 -5.13 -37.86 9.17
N ARG A 435 -4.45 -37.26 10.14
CA ARG A 435 -3.77 -35.96 9.99
C ARG A 435 -2.28 -36.21 9.79
N PHE A 436 -1.73 -35.71 8.69
CA PHE A 436 -0.30 -35.71 8.45
C PHE A 436 0.28 -34.33 8.79
N ARG A 437 1.37 -34.31 9.56
CA ARG A 437 2.21 -33.11 9.75
C ARG A 437 3.35 -33.20 8.74
N ALA A 438 3.49 -32.18 7.91
CA ALA A 438 4.74 -31.91 7.19
C ALA A 438 5.60 -30.96 8.03
#